data_AF-A0A9E3VW19-F1
#
_entry.id   AF-A0A9E3VW19-F1
#
_cell.length_a   1.000
_cell.length_b   1.000
_cell.length_c   1.000
_cell.angle_alpha   90.00
_cell.angle_beta   90.00
_cell.angle_gamma   90.00
#
_symmetry.space_group_name_H-M   'P 1'
#
loop_
_entity.id
_entity.type
_entity.pdbx_description
1 polymer ?
#
loop_
_entity_poly.entity_id
_entity_poly.type
_entity_poly.pdbx_seq_one_letter_code
_entity_poly.pdbx_strand_id
1 'polypeptide(L)'
;MKNITKTLAGIALGCCMASSMAQASIIQSMTIEEIGIASGGQGTSAVSNVGGEFFASVFPADSGFSSAGSLDGAIIMGQTQGMGAFTPGFTFFEVPAFPHTLNGAPTGSITGGTMALDLSGWGTLWNGVEYALPPDVDTLLTSVSQLDENHYYYTADWSHVMTSGPFPGISTSWHLEGIATTVTVPEPGTIWLVGASLLSLLGARHRKLICPPRK
;
A
#
# COMPACT_ATOMS: atom_id res chain seq x y z
N MET A 1 -40.16 -60.36 17.34
CA MET A 1 -38.90 -59.62 17.59
C MET A 1 -38.81 -58.50 16.56
N LYS A 2 -38.89 -57.23 17.00
CA LYS A 2 -38.90 -56.03 16.13
C LYS A 2 -37.48 -55.46 16.08
N ASN A 3 -36.87 -55.45 14.90
CA ASN A 3 -35.55 -54.87 14.69
C ASN A 3 -35.67 -53.33 14.60
N ILE A 4 -35.01 -52.64 15.52
CA ILE A 4 -34.89 -51.18 15.55
C ILE A 4 -33.63 -50.81 14.76
N THR A 5 -33.82 -50.37 13.52
CA THR A 5 -32.76 -49.82 12.67
C THR A 5 -32.40 -48.42 13.20
N LYS A 6 -31.21 -48.29 13.78
CA LYS A 6 -30.64 -46.99 14.19
C LYS A 6 -29.95 -46.35 12.98
N THR A 7 -30.53 -45.29 12.44
CA THR A 7 -29.89 -44.45 11.42
C THR A 7 -28.88 -43.54 12.10
N LEU A 8 -27.58 -43.84 11.91
CA LEU A 8 -26.49 -42.94 12.26
C LEU A 8 -26.47 -41.79 11.24
N ALA A 9 -26.85 -40.58 11.66
CA ALA A 9 -26.62 -39.37 10.89
C ALA A 9 -25.14 -38.97 11.08
N GLY A 10 -24.30 -39.33 10.13
CA GLY A 10 -22.91 -38.88 10.06
C GLY A 10 -22.87 -37.40 9.67
N ILE A 11 -22.40 -36.56 10.58
CA ILE A 11 -22.00 -35.19 10.27
C ILE A 11 -20.72 -35.32 9.45
N ALA A 12 -20.85 -35.21 8.13
CA ALA A 12 -19.71 -35.08 7.23
C ALA A 12 -19.05 -33.72 7.53
N LEU A 13 -17.99 -33.77 8.33
CA LEU A 13 -17.07 -32.65 8.53
C LEU A 13 -16.32 -32.48 7.21
N GLY A 14 -16.92 -31.73 6.29
CA GLY A 14 -16.29 -31.36 5.02
C GLY A 14 -15.02 -30.59 5.33
N CYS A 15 -13.88 -31.21 5.08
CA CYS A 15 -12.58 -30.55 5.05
C CYS A 15 -12.58 -29.52 3.92
N CYS A 16 -13.19 -28.37 4.15
CA CYS A 16 -13.00 -27.17 3.35
C CYS A 16 -11.53 -26.78 3.57
N MET A 17 -10.66 -27.23 2.68
CA MET A 17 -9.37 -26.60 2.46
C MET A 17 -9.71 -25.17 2.04
N ALA A 18 -9.75 -24.25 3.00
CA ALA A 18 -9.90 -22.84 2.73
C ALA A 18 -8.67 -22.45 1.93
N SER A 19 -8.82 -22.34 0.61
CA SER A 19 -7.87 -21.65 -0.23
C SER A 19 -7.74 -20.25 0.37
N SER A 20 -6.60 -19.95 0.98
CA SER A 20 -6.28 -18.60 1.42
C SER A 20 -6.23 -17.73 0.17
N MET A 21 -7.35 -17.09 -0.16
CA MET A 21 -7.32 -16.02 -1.14
C MET A 21 -6.40 -14.95 -0.58
N ALA A 22 -5.51 -14.42 -1.41
CA ALA A 22 -4.61 -13.36 -0.98
C ALA A 22 -5.47 -12.12 -0.70
N GLN A 23 -5.66 -11.83 0.59
CA GLN A 23 -6.39 -10.66 1.03
C GLN A 23 -5.65 -9.40 0.59
N ALA A 24 -6.38 -8.44 0.03
CA ALA A 24 -5.81 -7.13 -0.29
C ALA A 24 -5.58 -6.34 1.02
N SER A 25 -4.37 -5.85 1.20
CA SER A 25 -3.99 -4.93 2.26
C SER A 25 -3.93 -3.52 1.70
N ILE A 26 -4.67 -2.57 2.30
CA ILE A 26 -4.65 -1.18 1.86
C ILE A 26 -3.48 -0.47 2.52
N ILE A 27 -2.65 0.21 1.73
CA ILE A 27 -1.54 1.00 2.25
C ILE A 27 -2.13 2.23 2.96
N GLN A 28 -1.73 2.45 4.20
CA GLN A 28 -2.10 3.61 5.01
C GLN A 28 -1.02 4.69 4.91
N SER A 29 0.25 4.29 4.93
CA SER A 29 1.38 5.20 4.88
C SER A 29 2.63 4.54 4.30
N MET A 30 3.54 5.35 3.76
CA MET A 30 4.85 4.93 3.25
C MET A 30 5.95 5.85 3.79
N THR A 31 6.91 5.28 4.52
CA THR A 31 8.15 5.99 4.88
C THR A 31 9.13 5.92 3.72
N ILE A 32 9.92 6.97 3.56
CA ILE A 32 11.07 7.07 2.65
C ILE A 32 12.34 6.89 3.49
N GLU A 33 13.01 5.75 3.38
CA GLU A 33 14.21 5.43 4.14
C GLU A 33 15.07 4.38 3.43
N GLU A 34 16.39 4.44 3.62
CA GLU A 34 17.29 3.48 2.98
C GLU A 34 17.05 2.07 3.55
N ILE A 35 16.76 1.10 2.68
CA ILE A 35 16.42 -0.26 3.10
C ILE A 35 17.57 -1.26 2.94
N GLY A 36 18.65 -0.92 2.24
CA GLY A 36 19.80 -1.80 2.04
C GLY A 36 20.50 -2.20 3.33
N ILE A 37 20.71 -1.28 4.27
CA ILE A 37 21.26 -1.59 5.59
C ILE A 37 20.20 -2.26 6.48
N ALA A 38 18.96 -1.77 6.45
CA ALA A 38 17.88 -2.24 7.33
C ALA A 38 17.41 -3.68 7.01
N SER A 39 17.48 -4.08 5.73
CA SER A 39 17.09 -5.42 5.26
C SER A 39 18.19 -6.48 5.36
N GLY A 40 19.36 -6.14 5.92
CA GLY A 40 20.52 -7.03 5.94
C GLY A 40 21.12 -7.28 4.55
N GLY A 41 20.99 -6.32 3.63
CA GLY A 41 21.49 -6.40 2.25
C GLY A 41 20.58 -7.18 1.28
N GLN A 42 19.35 -7.52 1.67
CA GLN A 42 18.41 -8.30 0.84
C GLN A 42 17.45 -7.44 0.00
N GLY A 43 17.50 -6.12 0.14
CA GLY A 43 16.59 -5.20 -0.54
C GLY A 43 17.21 -3.90 -1.04
N THR A 44 18.52 -3.80 -1.20
CA THR A 44 19.18 -2.60 -1.73
C THR A 44 18.53 -2.19 -3.06
N SER A 45 17.89 -1.01 -3.15
CA SER A 45 17.76 -0.38 -4.45
C SER A 45 19.14 -0.07 -4.99
N ALA A 46 19.27 -0.20 -6.29
CA ALA A 46 20.53 -0.05 -6.97
C ALA A 46 21.02 1.42 -6.90
N VAL A 47 22.34 1.59 -6.74
CA VAL A 47 23.12 2.83 -6.97
C VAL A 47 23.07 3.93 -5.90
N SER A 48 22.01 4.08 -5.11
CA SER A 48 21.84 5.20 -4.15
C SER A 48 22.03 4.77 -2.67
N ASN A 49 22.51 5.69 -1.82
CA ASN A 49 22.65 5.50 -0.35
C ASN A 49 21.52 6.19 0.45
N VAL A 50 20.37 6.48 -0.18
CA VAL A 50 19.27 7.26 0.39
C VAL A 50 17.91 6.69 -0.04
N GLY A 51 16.89 6.85 0.81
CA GLY A 51 15.57 6.25 0.58
C GLY A 51 14.75 6.89 -0.55
N GLY A 52 15.07 8.10 -0.98
CA GLY A 52 14.41 8.76 -2.10
C GLY A 52 15.44 9.46 -2.97
N GLU A 53 15.28 9.38 -4.29
CA GLU A 53 16.18 10.01 -5.25
C GLU A 53 15.41 10.60 -6.42
N PHE A 54 15.91 11.73 -6.90
CA PHE A 54 15.46 12.38 -8.12
C PHE A 54 16.64 12.51 -9.10
N PHE A 55 16.39 12.21 -10.37
CA PHE A 55 17.36 12.38 -11.44
C PHE A 55 16.73 13.10 -12.63
N ALA A 56 17.51 13.95 -13.28
CA ALA A 56 17.13 14.59 -14.54
C ALA A 56 18.17 14.26 -15.61
N SER A 57 17.72 13.77 -16.78
CA SER A 57 18.57 13.08 -17.77
C SER A 57 19.79 13.84 -18.30
N VAL A 58 19.83 15.17 -18.13
CA VAL A 58 20.91 16.04 -18.63
C VAL A 58 21.69 16.72 -17.50
N PHE A 59 21.32 16.47 -16.24
CA PHE A 59 21.89 17.16 -15.09
C PHE A 59 22.27 16.15 -14.00
N PRO A 60 23.56 16.04 -13.62
CA PRO A 60 23.93 15.31 -12.43
C PRO A 60 23.34 16.06 -11.23
N ALA A 61 22.39 15.43 -10.56
CA ALA A 61 21.72 16.01 -9.40
C ALA A 61 21.88 15.01 -8.25
N ASP A 62 22.70 15.36 -7.26
CA ASP A 62 22.67 14.67 -5.98
C ASP A 62 21.41 15.15 -5.26
N SER A 63 20.32 14.45 -5.51
CA SER A 63 18.97 14.84 -5.13
C SER A 63 18.33 13.78 -4.25
N GLY A 64 19.15 13.27 -3.34
CA GLY A 64 18.74 12.36 -2.29
C GLY A 64 17.86 13.03 -1.25
N PHE A 65 16.82 12.32 -0.81
CA PHE A 65 15.96 12.73 0.29
C PHE A 65 15.46 11.53 1.09
N SER A 66 14.91 11.81 2.27
CA SER A 66 14.32 10.81 3.15
C SER A 66 13.10 11.38 3.87
N SER A 67 12.44 10.54 4.65
CA SER A 67 11.34 10.96 5.51
C SER A 67 11.79 12.08 6.44
N ALA A 68 10.97 13.11 6.61
CA ALA A 68 11.16 14.07 7.67
C ALA A 68 10.98 13.34 9.00
N GLY A 69 12.09 12.98 9.67
CA GLY A 69 12.21 12.04 10.82
C GLY A 69 11.35 12.29 12.06
N SER A 70 10.05 12.52 11.87
CA SER A 70 8.98 12.65 12.84
C SER A 70 8.12 11.38 12.83
N LEU A 71 7.30 11.21 13.87
CA LEU A 71 6.37 10.09 14.04
C LEU A 71 5.44 9.86 12.84
N ASP A 72 5.15 10.89 12.04
CA ASP A 72 4.26 10.85 10.87
C ASP A 72 4.95 11.32 9.58
N GLY A 73 6.28 11.29 9.49
CA GLY A 73 7.09 11.69 8.32
C GLY A 73 6.87 10.86 7.05
N ALA A 74 5.76 10.14 6.97
CA ALA A 74 5.38 9.26 5.89
C ALA A 74 4.50 9.98 4.86
N ILE A 75 4.50 9.45 3.65
CA ILE A 75 3.47 9.71 2.66
C ILE A 75 2.19 9.05 3.17
N ILE A 76 1.13 9.83 3.43
CA ILE A 76 -0.15 9.36 3.97
C ILE A 76 -1.12 9.11 2.81
N MET A 77 -1.60 7.88 2.68
CA MET A 77 -2.51 7.50 1.60
C MET A 77 -3.89 8.13 1.78
N GLY A 78 -4.47 8.61 0.68
CA GLY A 78 -5.74 9.30 0.66
C GLY A 78 -5.68 10.76 1.14
N GLN A 79 -4.49 11.31 1.38
CA GLN A 79 -4.31 12.71 1.79
C GLN A 79 -3.35 13.46 0.85
N THR A 80 -3.71 14.67 0.45
CA THR A 80 -2.76 15.59 -0.17
C THR A 80 -1.86 16.18 0.92
N GLN A 81 -0.56 16.17 0.70
CA GLN A 81 0.45 16.65 1.62
C GLN A 81 1.26 17.76 0.94
N GLY A 82 1.50 18.85 1.66
CA GLY A 82 2.28 19.99 1.15
C GLY A 82 3.79 19.80 1.30
N MET A 83 4.54 20.82 0.89
CA MET A 83 5.99 20.88 1.02
C MET A 83 6.43 20.71 2.48
N GLY A 84 7.46 19.89 2.73
CA GLY A 84 7.95 19.66 4.09
C GLY A 84 7.12 18.65 4.91
N ALA A 85 5.99 18.18 4.40
CA ALA A 85 5.08 17.34 5.18
C ALA A 85 5.61 15.92 5.41
N PHE A 86 6.16 15.28 4.37
CA PHE A 86 6.76 13.93 4.48
C PHE A 86 8.26 13.92 4.22
N THR A 87 8.84 14.97 3.66
CA THR A 87 10.28 15.06 3.44
C THR A 87 10.75 16.51 3.58
N PRO A 88 11.96 16.77 4.12
CA PRO A 88 12.55 18.12 4.07
C PRO A 88 12.89 18.56 2.64
N GLY A 89 12.84 17.65 1.66
CA GLY A 89 13.21 17.90 0.27
C GLY A 89 14.68 17.61 0.01
N PHE A 90 15.16 18.10 -1.13
CA PHE A 90 16.55 17.95 -1.59
C PHE A 90 17.02 19.24 -2.26
N THR A 91 18.30 19.29 -2.65
CA THR A 91 18.85 20.43 -3.39
C THR A 91 18.94 20.08 -4.88
N PHE A 92 18.40 20.94 -5.74
CA PHE A 92 18.54 20.84 -7.19
C PHE A 92 19.06 22.17 -7.74
N PHE A 93 20.25 22.16 -8.35
CA PHE A 93 20.97 23.38 -8.76
C PHE A 93 21.11 24.42 -7.64
N GLU A 94 21.57 23.98 -6.46
CA GLU A 94 21.75 24.86 -5.28
C GLU A 94 20.45 25.52 -4.77
N VAL A 95 19.30 25.14 -5.32
CA VAL A 95 17.97 25.62 -4.93
C VAL A 95 17.18 24.47 -4.31
N PRO A 96 16.53 24.67 -3.15
CA PRO A 96 15.69 23.66 -2.54
C PRO A 96 14.55 23.22 -3.47
N ALA A 97 14.34 21.91 -3.54
CA ALA A 97 13.22 21.25 -4.19
C ALA A 97 12.40 20.50 -3.13
N PHE A 98 11.09 20.67 -3.18
CA PHE A 98 10.18 20.11 -2.17
C PHE A 98 9.15 19.19 -2.83
N PRO A 99 9.37 17.87 -2.80
CA PRO A 99 8.34 16.91 -3.18
C PRO A 99 7.07 17.07 -2.33
N HIS A 100 5.91 16.85 -2.96
CA HIS A 100 4.61 16.94 -2.32
C HIS A 100 3.54 16.17 -3.13
N THR A 101 2.30 16.12 -2.63
CA THR A 101 1.16 15.47 -3.28
C THR A 101 -0.05 16.41 -3.47
N LEU A 102 0.19 17.71 -3.66
CA LEU A 102 -0.86 18.72 -3.84
C LEU A 102 -1.71 18.53 -5.11
N ASN A 103 -1.21 17.80 -6.12
CA ASN A 103 -1.94 17.57 -7.37
C ASN A 103 -2.92 16.38 -7.29
N GLY A 104 -2.94 15.66 -6.17
CA GLY A 104 -3.81 14.50 -5.95
C GLY A 104 -3.33 13.64 -4.79
N ALA A 105 -4.26 13.10 -4.01
CA ALA A 105 -3.90 12.20 -2.91
C ALA A 105 -3.35 10.87 -3.46
N PRO A 106 -2.18 10.39 -2.98
CA PRO A 106 -1.68 9.08 -3.39
C PRO A 106 -2.57 7.98 -2.81
N THR A 107 -2.64 6.84 -3.50
CA THR A 107 -3.34 5.66 -2.99
C THR A 107 -2.55 4.40 -3.31
N GLY A 108 -2.80 3.32 -2.58
CA GLY A 108 -2.18 2.06 -2.93
C GLY A 108 -2.69 0.86 -2.14
N SER A 109 -2.37 -0.32 -2.64
CA SER A 109 -2.71 -1.61 -2.02
C SER A 109 -1.66 -2.66 -2.35
N ILE A 110 -1.59 -3.70 -1.52
CA ILE A 110 -0.75 -4.87 -1.74
C ILE A 110 -1.66 -6.11 -1.76
N THR A 111 -1.61 -6.88 -2.84
CA THR A 111 -2.37 -8.12 -2.98
C THR A 111 -1.47 -9.21 -3.53
N GLY A 112 -1.34 -10.33 -2.83
CA GLY A 112 -0.55 -11.48 -3.30
C GLY A 112 0.94 -11.17 -3.52
N GLY A 113 1.51 -10.22 -2.77
CA GLY A 113 2.90 -9.78 -2.95
C GLY A 113 3.12 -8.82 -4.13
N THR A 114 2.05 -8.33 -4.75
CA THR A 114 2.11 -7.28 -5.77
C THR A 114 1.56 -5.99 -5.20
N MET A 115 2.32 -4.91 -5.34
CA MET A 115 1.90 -3.55 -4.99
C MET A 115 1.23 -2.90 -6.20
N ALA A 116 0.10 -2.24 -5.95
CA ALA A 116 -0.51 -1.29 -6.86
C ALA A 116 -0.46 0.08 -6.17
N LEU A 117 0.16 1.06 -6.82
CA LEU A 117 0.41 2.38 -6.28
C LEU A 117 -0.03 3.43 -7.30
N ASP A 118 -0.71 4.47 -6.83
CA ASP A 118 -1.10 5.64 -7.61
C ASP A 118 -0.39 6.88 -7.04
N LEU A 119 0.50 7.44 -7.86
CA LEU A 119 1.26 8.65 -7.59
C LEU A 119 0.90 9.77 -8.59
N SER A 120 -0.31 9.73 -9.17
CA SER A 120 -0.78 10.73 -10.15
C SER A 120 -0.79 12.18 -9.63
N GLY A 121 -0.80 12.35 -8.31
CA GLY A 121 -0.71 13.66 -7.66
C GLY A 121 0.71 14.09 -7.26
N TRP A 122 1.73 13.30 -7.57
CA TRP A 122 3.12 13.62 -7.22
C TRP A 122 3.59 14.88 -7.95
N GLY A 123 4.26 15.75 -7.20
CA GLY A 123 4.82 16.97 -7.73
C GLY A 123 5.98 17.47 -6.89
N THR A 124 6.59 18.55 -7.35
CA THR A 124 7.71 19.20 -6.67
C THR A 124 7.66 20.70 -6.90
N LEU A 125 7.75 21.46 -5.81
CA LEU A 125 8.02 22.89 -5.89
C LEU A 125 9.54 23.10 -5.98
N TRP A 126 9.98 23.77 -7.04
CA TRP A 126 11.38 24.17 -7.19
C TRP A 126 11.47 25.60 -7.72
N ASN A 127 12.29 26.43 -7.06
CA ASN A 127 12.47 27.84 -7.40
C ASN A 127 11.15 28.63 -7.55
N GLY A 128 10.16 28.33 -6.70
CA GLY A 128 8.82 28.94 -6.74
C GLY A 128 7.93 28.51 -7.91
N VAL A 129 8.38 27.54 -8.72
CA VAL A 129 7.61 26.95 -9.81
C VAL A 129 7.15 25.55 -9.42
N GLU A 130 5.87 25.30 -9.63
CA GLU A 130 5.22 24.02 -9.40
C GLU A 130 5.43 23.09 -10.59
N TYR A 131 5.93 21.88 -10.34
CA TYR A 131 6.05 20.83 -11.35
C TYR A 131 5.19 19.64 -10.95
N ALA A 132 4.15 19.35 -11.74
CA ALA A 132 3.48 18.06 -11.68
C ALA A 132 4.42 17.01 -12.32
N LEU A 133 4.80 15.99 -11.53
CA LEU A 133 5.76 14.96 -11.93
C LEU A 133 5.21 13.55 -11.63
N PRO A 134 3.97 13.23 -12.04
CA PRO A 134 3.41 11.89 -11.84
C PRO A 134 4.14 10.85 -12.70
N PRO A 135 3.97 9.55 -12.43
CA PRO A 135 4.41 8.53 -13.37
C PRO A 135 3.78 8.71 -14.75
N ASP A 136 4.62 8.68 -15.79
CA ASP A 136 4.13 8.49 -17.15
C ASP A 136 3.51 7.09 -17.33
N VAL A 137 2.73 6.92 -18.39
CA VAL A 137 2.06 5.64 -18.68
C VAL A 137 3.09 4.51 -18.76
N ASP A 138 2.84 3.44 -18.01
CA ASP A 138 3.66 2.23 -17.94
C ASP A 138 5.11 2.44 -17.44
N THR A 139 5.42 3.55 -16.75
CA THR A 139 6.76 3.79 -16.20
C THR A 139 6.89 3.45 -14.72
N LEU A 140 5.78 3.41 -13.97
CA LEU A 140 5.78 3.05 -12.55
C LEU A 140 6.07 1.55 -12.37
N LEU A 141 7.22 1.25 -11.76
CA LEU A 141 7.65 -0.07 -11.35
C LEU A 141 7.68 -0.13 -9.83
N THR A 142 7.06 -1.15 -9.25
CA THR A 142 7.04 -1.32 -7.79
C THR A 142 7.50 -2.72 -7.40
N SER A 143 8.20 -2.83 -6.28
CA SER A 143 8.55 -4.10 -5.64
C SER A 143 8.12 -4.06 -4.18
N VAL A 144 7.70 -5.20 -3.62
CA VAL A 144 7.41 -5.31 -2.18
C VAL A 144 7.91 -6.62 -1.60
N SER A 145 8.37 -6.56 -0.35
CA SER A 145 8.76 -7.71 0.44
C SER A 145 8.13 -7.62 1.82
N GLN A 146 7.45 -8.67 2.25
CA GLN A 146 6.75 -8.66 3.53
C GLN A 146 7.74 -8.70 4.69
N LEU A 147 7.54 -7.78 5.65
CA LEU A 147 8.28 -7.75 6.92
C LEU A 147 7.51 -8.49 8.01
N ASP A 148 6.24 -8.10 8.18
CA ASP A 148 5.30 -8.71 9.10
C ASP A 148 3.87 -8.60 8.55
N GLU A 149 2.85 -8.82 9.38
CA GLU A 149 1.45 -8.80 8.94
C GLU A 149 1.01 -7.46 8.31
N ASN A 150 1.56 -6.33 8.78
CA ASN A 150 1.12 -5.00 8.39
C ASN A 150 2.23 -4.15 7.76
N HIS A 151 3.48 -4.60 7.76
CA HIS A 151 4.61 -3.85 7.20
C HIS A 151 5.24 -4.58 6.02
N TYR A 152 5.65 -3.80 5.02
CA TYR A 152 6.35 -4.27 3.83
C TYR A 152 7.51 -3.34 3.53
N TYR A 153 8.66 -3.88 3.16
CA TYR A 153 9.61 -3.11 2.36
C TYR A 153 8.98 -2.85 1.00
N TYR A 154 9.20 -1.65 0.46
CA TYR A 154 8.81 -1.34 -0.90
C TYR A 154 9.93 -0.62 -1.66
N THR A 155 9.88 -0.73 -2.99
CA THR A 155 10.49 0.23 -3.90
C THR A 155 9.44 0.72 -4.90
N ALA A 156 9.57 1.95 -5.35
CA ALA A 156 8.77 2.56 -6.40
C ALA A 156 9.67 3.43 -7.27
N ASP A 157 9.81 3.04 -8.53
CA ASP A 157 10.63 3.68 -9.54
C ASP A 157 9.72 4.16 -10.66
N TRP A 158 9.87 5.40 -11.12
CA TRP A 158 9.17 5.86 -12.32
C TRP A 158 9.94 6.91 -13.07
N SER A 159 9.50 7.18 -14.29
CA SER A 159 9.97 8.32 -15.08
C SER A 159 8.82 9.23 -15.47
N HIS A 160 9.16 10.50 -15.68
CA HIS A 160 8.24 11.52 -16.16
C HIS A 160 8.94 12.50 -17.10
N VAL A 161 8.33 12.83 -18.23
CA VAL A 161 8.77 13.92 -19.10
C VAL A 161 8.14 15.24 -18.66
N MET A 162 8.96 16.17 -18.18
CA MET A 162 8.48 17.51 -17.81
C MET A 162 7.78 18.18 -18.99
N THR A 163 6.51 18.55 -18.82
CA THR A 163 5.71 19.17 -19.89
C THR A 163 5.59 20.69 -19.78
N SER A 164 6.08 21.27 -18.67
CA SER A 164 5.95 22.69 -18.37
C SER A 164 7.18 23.24 -17.63
N GLY A 165 7.18 24.55 -17.37
CA GLY A 165 8.29 25.26 -16.72
C GLY A 165 9.47 25.55 -17.66
N PRO A 166 10.65 25.88 -17.12
CA PRO A 166 11.89 26.14 -17.86
C PRO A 166 12.54 24.87 -18.48
N PHE A 167 12.07 23.67 -18.15
CA PHE A 167 12.69 22.40 -18.58
C PHE A 167 11.74 21.49 -19.38
N PRO A 168 10.94 22.00 -20.34
CA PRO A 168 10.03 21.14 -21.09
C PRO A 168 10.81 20.12 -21.92
N GLY A 169 10.33 18.88 -21.95
CA GLY A 169 10.94 17.77 -22.68
C GLY A 169 12.10 17.08 -21.95
N ILE A 170 12.48 17.53 -20.75
CA ILE A 170 13.49 16.83 -19.94
C ILE A 170 12.85 15.63 -19.26
N SER A 171 13.46 14.45 -19.45
CA SER A 171 13.07 13.24 -18.74
C SER A 171 13.64 13.27 -17.33
N THR A 172 12.77 12.96 -16.37
CA THR A 172 13.13 12.74 -14.97
C THR A 172 12.94 11.29 -14.62
N SER A 173 13.72 10.82 -13.65
CA SER A 173 13.53 9.54 -12.99
C SER A 173 13.42 9.78 -11.49
N TRP A 174 12.54 9.04 -10.85
CA TRP A 174 12.30 9.08 -9.43
C TRP A 174 12.46 7.68 -8.85
N HIS A 175 13.02 7.63 -7.66
CA HIS A 175 13.13 6.43 -6.86
C HIS A 175 12.62 6.73 -5.46
N LEU A 176 11.82 5.82 -4.91
CA LEU A 176 11.42 5.78 -3.51
C LEU A 176 11.58 4.36 -2.98
N GLU A 177 12.14 4.23 -1.80
CA GLU A 177 12.18 3.00 -1.02
C GLU A 177 11.91 3.29 0.47
N GLY A 178 11.46 2.27 1.18
CA GLY A 178 11.22 2.35 2.62
C GLY A 178 10.19 1.34 3.09
N ILE A 179 9.37 1.72 4.08
CA ILE A 179 8.39 0.84 4.71
C ILE A 179 6.97 1.31 4.40
N ALA A 180 6.17 0.41 3.82
CA ALA A 180 4.74 0.59 3.65
C ALA A 180 4.01 -0.04 4.84
N THR A 181 3.21 0.75 5.54
CA THR A 181 2.29 0.28 6.58
C THR A 181 0.91 0.08 5.97
N THR A 182 0.31 -1.07 6.23
CA THR A 182 -0.96 -1.49 5.66
C THR A 182 -1.99 -1.82 6.73
N VAL A 183 -3.26 -1.82 6.34
CA VAL A 183 -4.35 -2.40 7.11
C VAL A 183 -4.99 -3.52 6.29
N THR A 184 -5.19 -4.66 6.92
CA THR A 184 -5.85 -5.81 6.32
C THR A 184 -7.36 -5.52 6.23
N VAL A 185 -7.93 -5.55 5.02
CA VAL A 185 -9.37 -5.34 4.83
C VAL A 185 -10.09 -6.68 4.82
N PRO A 186 -10.94 -7.00 5.81
CA PRO A 186 -11.61 -8.30 5.86
C PRO A 186 -12.33 -8.59 4.53
N GLU A 187 -12.16 -9.80 4.01
CA GLU A 187 -12.83 -10.15 2.76
C GLU A 187 -14.35 -9.98 2.90
N PRO A 188 -15.04 -9.44 1.87
CA PRO A 188 -16.49 -9.36 1.87
C PRO A 188 -17.15 -10.70 2.18
N GLY A 189 -16.56 -11.81 1.72
CA GLY A 189 -17.01 -13.17 2.00
C GLY A 189 -16.95 -13.54 3.49
N THR A 190 -15.90 -13.11 4.20
CA THR A 190 -15.76 -13.32 5.65
C THR A 190 -16.85 -12.57 6.41
N ILE A 191 -17.15 -11.33 6.01
CA ILE A 191 -18.24 -10.54 6.61
C ILE A 191 -19.59 -11.24 6.36
N TRP A 192 -19.82 -11.74 5.15
CA TRP A 192 -21.04 -12.48 4.81
C TRP A 192 -21.17 -13.79 5.58
N LEU A 193 -20.10 -14.56 5.75
CA LEU A 193 -20.10 -15.82 6.51
C LEU A 193 -20.37 -15.58 7.99
N VAL A 194 -19.75 -14.53 8.57
CA VAL A 194 -20.05 -14.11 9.95
C VAL A 194 -21.51 -13.67 10.07
N GLY A 195 -22.02 -12.88 9.12
CA GLY A 195 -23.42 -12.48 9.09
C GLY A 195 -24.39 -13.67 8.97
N ALA A 196 -24.14 -14.58 8.05
CA ALA A 196 -24.98 -15.77 7.80
C ALA A 196 -24.96 -16.76 8.96
N SER A 197 -23.81 -16.94 9.63
CA SER A 197 -23.70 -17.79 10.81
C SER A 197 -24.45 -17.19 12.01
N LEU A 198 -24.38 -15.87 12.21
CA LEU A 198 -25.17 -15.18 13.24
C LEU A 198 -26.68 -15.34 12.99
N LEU A 199 -27.13 -15.12 11.75
CA LEU A 199 -28.54 -15.28 11.37
C LEU A 199 -29.04 -16.71 11.60
N SER A 200 -28.20 -17.70 11.30
CA SER A 200 -28.53 -19.12 11.51
C SER A 200 -28.67 -19.47 12.99
N LEU A 201 -27.79 -18.94 13.85
CA LEU A 201 -27.87 -19.12 15.31
C LEU A 201 -29.12 -18.48 15.91
N LEU A 202 -29.48 -17.27 15.46
CA LEU A 202 -30.70 -16.59 15.90
C LEU A 202 -31.96 -17.35 15.45
N GLY A 203 -31.98 -17.84 14.21
CA GLY A 203 -33.06 -18.68 13.69
C GLY A 203 -33.23 -20.00 14.45
N ALA A 204 -32.13 -20.63 14.87
CA ALA A 204 -32.16 -21.85 15.68
C ALA A 204 -32.70 -21.61 17.10
N ARG A 205 -32.39 -20.46 17.70
CA ARG A 205 -32.89 -20.08 19.03
C ARG A 205 -34.42 -19.88 19.03
N HIS A 206 -34.97 -19.29 17.98
CA HIS A 206 -36.42 -19.07 17.87
C HIS A 206 -37.24 -20.37 17.76
N ARG A 207 -36.68 -21.44 17.17
CA ARG A 207 -37.39 -22.72 17.02
C ARG A 207 -37.53 -23.51 18.32
N LYS A 208 -36.74 -23.23 19.36
CA LYS A 208 -36.83 -23.93 20.66
C LYS A 208 -37.98 -23.46 21.56
N LEU A 209 -38.63 -22.32 21.25
CA LEU A 209 -39.70 -21.76 22.09
C LEU A 209 -41.11 -22.26 21.70
N ILE A 210 -41.25 -23.04 20.63
CA ILE A 210 -42.54 -23.58 20.19
C ILE A 210 -42.68 -25.01 20.75
N CYS A 211 -43.05 -25.12 22.03
CA CYS A 211 -43.52 -26.38 22.61
C CYS A 211 -45.05 -26.41 22.47
N PRO A 212 -45.65 -27.36 21.72
CA PRO A 212 -47.11 -27.47 21.68
C PRO A 212 -47.65 -27.91 23.05
N PRO A 213 -48.82 -27.40 23.48
CA PRO A 213 -49.41 -27.80 24.74
C PRO A 213 -49.69 -29.31 24.76
N ARG A 214 -49.20 -30.01 25.78
CA ARG A 214 -49.58 -31.41 26.05
C ARG A 214 -51.08 -31.45 26.34
N LYS A 215 -51.82 -32.19 25.52
CA LYS A 215 -53.15 -32.68 25.85
C LYS A 215 -53.05 -33.93 26.71
#